data_AF-A0A679HF40-F1
#
_entry.id   AF-A0A679HF40-F1
#
_cell.length_a   1.000
_cell.length_b   1.000
_cell.length_c   1.000
_cell.angle_alpha   90.00
_cell.angle_beta   90.00
_cell.angle_gamma   90.00
#
_symmetry.space_group_name_H-M   'P 1'
#
loop_
_entity.id
_entity.type
_entity.pdbx_description
1 polymer ?
#
loop_
_entity_poly.entity_id
_entity_poly.type
_entity_poly.pdbx_seq_one_letter_code
_entity_poly.pdbx_strand_id
1 'polypeptide(L)'
;MGPMKTVVRDQALYEAKSGKLIKDGFADYREVEAYVKHHYLALPVVDNAGKAWVLDDGPIYCLHGSQYELLNDQRVHLSRCPDCGGMGIRADEFVVESDCIRCTQCGHEFDARLEMMET
;
A
#
# COMPACT_ATOMS: atom_id res chain seq x y z
N MET A 1 -12.93 -11.34 7.39
CA MET A 1 -12.58 -11.43 5.96
C MET A 1 -12.40 -10.00 5.49
N GLY A 2 -11.20 -9.61 5.08
CA GLY A 2 -10.91 -8.25 4.61
C GLY A 2 -11.48 -7.96 3.22
N PRO A 3 -11.39 -6.72 2.71
CA PRO A 3 -11.76 -6.39 1.34
C PRO A 3 -10.99 -7.23 0.32
N MET A 4 -11.60 -7.44 -0.84
CA MET A 4 -10.94 -8.16 -1.93
C MET A 4 -9.80 -7.31 -2.51
N LYS A 5 -8.60 -7.88 -2.51
CA LYS A 5 -7.39 -7.25 -3.06
C LYS A 5 -7.45 -7.22 -4.58
N THR A 6 -7.22 -6.07 -5.17
CA THR A 6 -7.32 -5.86 -6.62
C THR A 6 -6.02 -5.31 -7.22
N VAL A 7 -5.91 -5.34 -8.53
CA VAL A 7 -4.85 -4.67 -9.30
C VAL A 7 -5.46 -4.00 -10.52
N VAL A 8 -4.88 -2.85 -10.90
CA VAL A 8 -5.29 -2.10 -12.08
C VAL A 8 -4.36 -2.43 -13.24
N ARG A 9 -4.92 -2.81 -14.38
CA ARG A 9 -4.18 -3.05 -15.64
C ARG A 9 -5.03 -2.54 -16.78
N ASP A 10 -4.46 -1.79 -17.71
CA ASP A 10 -5.13 -1.35 -18.95
C ASP A 10 -6.54 -0.76 -18.72
N GLN A 11 -6.67 0.15 -17.74
CA GLN A 11 -7.96 0.77 -17.37
C GLN A 11 -9.04 -0.23 -16.95
N ALA A 12 -8.64 -1.39 -16.44
CA ALA A 12 -9.50 -2.41 -15.90
C ALA A 12 -9.01 -2.86 -14.51
N LEU A 13 -9.95 -3.35 -13.72
CA LEU A 13 -9.76 -3.82 -12.36
C LEU A 13 -9.88 -5.33 -12.33
N TYR A 14 -8.87 -5.98 -11.76
CA TYR A 14 -8.79 -7.43 -11.64
C TYR A 14 -8.66 -7.83 -10.17
N GLU A 15 -9.18 -9.00 -9.82
CA GLU A 15 -8.87 -9.65 -8.56
C GLU A 15 -7.39 -10.04 -8.53
N ALA A 16 -6.66 -9.60 -7.51
CA ALA A 16 -5.20 -9.72 -7.48
C ALA A 16 -4.71 -11.17 -7.37
N LYS A 17 -5.47 -12.06 -6.71
CA LYS A 17 -5.09 -13.45 -6.48
C LYS A 17 -5.34 -14.36 -7.68
N SER A 18 -6.50 -14.20 -8.33
CA SER A 18 -6.94 -15.08 -9.41
C SER A 18 -6.68 -14.47 -10.80
N GLY A 19 -6.47 -13.15 -10.89
CA GLY A 19 -6.45 -12.42 -12.15
C GLY A 19 -7.83 -12.29 -12.80
N LYS A 20 -8.92 -12.63 -12.10
CA LYS A 20 -10.28 -12.52 -12.63
C LYS A 20 -10.64 -11.06 -12.86
N LEU A 21 -11.16 -10.74 -14.05
CA LEU A 21 -11.70 -9.42 -14.34
C LEU A 21 -12.89 -9.12 -13.42
N ILE A 22 -12.82 -7.98 -12.73
CA ILE A 22 -13.92 -7.46 -11.89
C ILE A 22 -14.73 -6.47 -12.71
N LYS A 23 -14.04 -5.50 -13.33
CA LYS A 23 -14.66 -4.45 -14.14
C LYS A 23 -13.64 -3.84 -15.09
N ASP A 24 -14.04 -3.55 -16.31
CA ASP A 24 -13.27 -2.80 -17.30
C ASP A 24 -13.95 -1.48 -17.70
N GLY A 25 -13.30 -0.76 -18.61
CA GLY A 25 -13.83 0.44 -19.26
C GLY A 25 -13.81 1.68 -18.38
N PHE A 26 -12.85 1.78 -17.45
CA PHE A 26 -12.64 3.02 -16.69
C PHE A 26 -11.99 4.07 -17.61
N ALA A 27 -12.45 5.32 -17.59
CA ALA A 27 -11.80 6.37 -18.39
C ALA A 27 -10.43 6.75 -17.79
N ASP A 28 -10.33 6.78 -16.48
CA ASP A 28 -9.10 7.12 -15.76
C ASP A 28 -9.04 6.51 -14.35
N TYR A 29 -7.90 6.68 -13.67
CA TYR A 29 -7.65 6.10 -12.35
C TYR A 29 -8.59 6.62 -11.27
N ARG A 30 -9.12 7.86 -11.38
CA ARG A 30 -10.05 8.42 -10.40
C ARG A 30 -11.38 7.68 -10.41
N GLU A 31 -11.83 7.22 -11.58
CA GLU A 31 -13.02 6.36 -11.66
C GLU A 31 -12.77 5.00 -11.01
N VAL A 32 -11.54 4.47 -11.11
CA VAL A 32 -11.15 3.24 -10.40
C VAL A 32 -11.22 3.46 -8.89
N GLU A 33 -10.62 4.55 -8.39
CA GLU A 33 -10.65 4.90 -6.96
C GLU A 33 -12.07 5.10 -6.44
N ALA A 34 -12.91 5.80 -7.21
CA ALA A 34 -14.32 5.99 -6.87
C ALA A 34 -15.06 4.65 -6.82
N TYR A 35 -14.87 3.79 -7.82
CA TYR A 35 -15.47 2.46 -7.85
C TYR A 35 -15.04 1.64 -6.64
N VAL A 36 -13.74 1.56 -6.36
CA VAL A 36 -13.19 0.82 -5.22
C VAL A 36 -13.72 1.35 -3.90
N LYS A 37 -13.84 2.67 -3.71
CA LYS A 37 -14.39 3.27 -2.48
C LYS A 37 -15.83 2.86 -2.19
N HIS A 38 -16.61 2.55 -3.23
CA HIS A 38 -18.01 2.14 -3.12
C HIS A 38 -18.19 0.61 -3.10
N HIS A 39 -17.13 -0.17 -3.29
CA HIS A 39 -17.16 -1.62 -3.27
C HIS A 39 -16.23 -2.14 -2.16
N TYR A 40 -16.43 -3.36 -1.68
CA TYR A 40 -15.56 -3.93 -0.63
C TYR A 40 -14.23 -4.43 -1.24
N LEU A 41 -13.48 -3.52 -1.87
CA LEU A 41 -12.27 -3.76 -2.64
C LEU A 41 -11.10 -2.93 -2.07
N ALA A 42 -9.86 -3.40 -2.26
CA ALA A 42 -8.65 -2.69 -1.85
C ALA A 42 -7.66 -2.59 -3.02
N LEU A 43 -7.21 -1.37 -3.30
CA LEU A 43 -6.15 -1.09 -4.27
C LEU A 43 -4.76 -1.23 -3.63
N PRO A 44 -3.72 -1.50 -4.43
CA PRO A 44 -2.35 -1.39 -3.98
C PRO A 44 -2.06 0.01 -3.47
N VAL A 45 -1.26 0.11 -2.42
CA VAL A 45 -0.71 1.37 -1.94
C VAL A 45 0.26 1.90 -2.99
N VAL A 46 0.19 3.20 -3.27
CA VAL A 46 1.06 3.88 -4.24
C VAL A 46 1.89 4.97 -3.56
N ASP A 47 3.05 5.26 -4.13
CA ASP A 47 3.86 6.42 -3.75
C ASP A 47 3.30 7.74 -4.30
N ASN A 48 3.99 8.85 -4.01
CA ASN A 48 3.55 10.18 -4.48
C ASN A 48 3.68 10.34 -6.01
N ALA A 49 4.40 9.44 -6.70
CA ALA A 49 4.48 9.37 -8.15
C ALA A 49 3.41 8.44 -8.77
N GLY A 50 2.54 7.84 -7.95
CA GLY A 50 1.50 6.90 -8.39
C GLY A 50 2.02 5.48 -8.65
N LYS A 51 3.25 5.15 -8.28
CA LYS A 51 3.82 3.82 -8.45
C LYS A 51 3.41 2.93 -7.28
N ALA A 52 2.87 1.76 -7.58
CA ALA A 52 2.50 0.78 -6.57
C ALA A 52 3.73 0.32 -5.77
N TRP A 53 3.55 0.21 -4.46
CA TRP A 53 4.53 -0.40 -3.57
C TRP A 53 4.60 -1.90 -3.82
N VAL A 54 5.83 -2.41 -3.93
CA VAL A 54 6.10 -3.83 -4.19
C VAL A 54 7.10 -4.35 -3.17
N LEU A 55 6.76 -5.45 -2.51
CA LEU A 55 7.63 -6.21 -1.60
C LEU A 55 7.50 -7.69 -1.92
N ASP A 56 8.62 -8.41 -1.95
CA ASP A 56 8.67 -9.83 -2.35
C ASP A 56 7.94 -10.11 -3.67
N ASP A 57 8.18 -9.24 -4.67
CA ASP A 57 7.54 -9.27 -6.01
C ASP A 57 6.00 -9.10 -6.01
N GLY A 58 5.40 -8.74 -4.87
CA GLY A 58 3.96 -8.57 -4.70
C GLY A 58 3.53 -7.14 -4.30
N PRO A 59 2.35 -6.68 -4.73
CA PRO A 59 1.80 -5.40 -4.28
C PRO A 59 1.42 -5.43 -2.80
N ILE A 60 1.55 -4.27 -2.15
CA ILE A 60 1.15 -4.06 -0.76
C ILE A 60 -0.21 -3.36 -0.69
N TYR A 61 -1.04 -3.76 0.26
CA TYR A 61 -2.38 -3.21 0.51
C TYR A 61 -2.45 -2.61 1.91
N CYS A 62 -3.25 -1.57 2.10
CA CYS A 62 -3.56 -1.01 3.42
C CYS A 62 -5.04 -1.25 3.73
N LEU A 63 -5.34 -2.16 4.67
CA LEU A 63 -6.73 -2.55 4.96
C LEU A 63 -7.36 -1.83 6.15
N HIS A 64 -6.54 -1.23 7.02
CA HIS A 64 -7.00 -0.61 8.27
C HIS A 64 -6.30 0.71 8.60
N GLY A 65 -6.01 1.53 7.58
CA GLY A 65 -5.41 2.86 7.73
C GLY A 65 -3.91 2.84 8.06
N SER A 66 -3.46 1.91 8.90
CA SER A 66 -2.06 1.76 9.33
C SER A 66 -1.53 0.32 9.22
N GLN A 67 -2.38 -0.66 8.91
CA GLN A 67 -1.95 -2.05 8.74
C GLN A 67 -1.77 -2.39 7.26
N TYR A 68 -0.52 -2.70 6.92
CA TYR A 68 -0.12 -3.12 5.59
C TYR A 68 -0.06 -4.64 5.49
N GLU A 69 -0.51 -5.16 4.35
CA GLU A 69 -0.58 -6.58 4.08
C GLU A 69 -0.17 -6.90 2.64
N LEU A 70 0.44 -8.07 2.46
CA LEU A 70 0.69 -8.67 1.16
C LEU A 70 -0.57 -9.35 0.62
N LEU A 71 -0.52 -9.80 -0.63
CA LEU A 71 -1.61 -10.50 -1.30
C LEU A 71 -2.08 -11.78 -0.57
N ASN A 72 -1.19 -12.44 0.16
CA ASN A 72 -1.47 -13.65 0.95
C ASN A 72 -1.97 -13.36 2.37
N ASP A 73 -2.36 -12.11 2.66
CA ASP A 73 -2.81 -11.64 3.97
C ASP A 73 -1.72 -11.65 5.06
N GLN A 74 -0.46 -11.83 4.68
CA GLN A 74 0.67 -11.63 5.58
C GLN A 74 0.82 -10.14 5.91
N ARG A 75 0.80 -9.83 7.21
CA ARG A 75 1.07 -8.48 7.71
C ARG A 75 2.54 -8.14 7.56
N VAL A 76 2.80 -6.90 7.17
CA VAL A 76 4.16 -6.38 7.00
C VAL A 76 4.32 -5.07 7.76
N HIS A 77 5.43 -4.94 8.48
CA HIS A 77 5.73 -3.77 9.29
C HIS A 77 6.44 -2.72 8.42
N LEU A 78 5.63 -1.87 7.79
CA LEU A 78 6.07 -0.81 6.91
C LEU A 78 5.70 0.56 7.48
N SER A 79 6.48 1.57 7.13
CA SER A 79 6.15 2.96 7.42
C SER A 79 6.26 3.79 6.15
N ARG A 80 5.28 4.67 5.93
CA ARG A 80 5.24 5.55 4.76
C ARG A 80 6.29 6.64 4.91
N CYS A 81 7.15 6.79 3.90
CA CYS A 81 8.14 7.85 3.85
C CYS A 81 7.42 9.20 3.67
N PRO A 82 7.68 10.21 4.53
CA PRO A 82 7.03 11.51 4.43
C PRO A 82 7.39 12.28 3.15
N ASP A 83 8.58 12.06 2.59
CA ASP A 83 9.07 12.85 1.45
C ASP A 83 8.58 12.33 0.10
N CYS A 84 8.78 11.03 -0.16
CA CYS A 84 8.44 10.46 -1.47
C CYS A 84 7.14 9.65 -1.46
N GLY A 85 6.56 9.38 -0.29
CA GLY A 85 5.44 8.47 -0.14
C GLY A 85 5.79 7.02 -0.48
N GLY A 86 7.08 6.67 -0.61
CA GLY A 86 7.55 5.29 -0.67
C GLY A 86 7.49 4.61 0.69
N MET A 87 8.14 3.46 0.83
CA MET A 87 8.10 2.67 2.06
C MET A 87 9.48 2.55 2.71
N GLY A 88 9.48 2.52 4.04
CA GLY A 88 10.58 2.03 4.85
C GLY A 88 10.17 0.70 5.51
N ILE A 89 11.09 -0.27 5.51
CA ILE A 89 10.86 -1.60 6.08
C ILE A 89 11.43 -1.63 7.50
N ARG A 90 10.62 -2.07 8.49
CA ARG A 90 11.12 -2.37 9.83
C ARG A 90 11.70 -3.77 9.84
N ALA A 91 13.01 -3.88 10.10
CA ALA A 91 13.71 -5.15 10.13
C ALA A 91 13.53 -5.93 11.44
N ASP A 92 13.05 -5.27 12.50
CA ASP A 92 12.91 -5.87 13.82
C ASP A 92 11.54 -5.60 14.44
N GLU A 93 10.98 -6.63 15.07
CA GLU A 93 9.64 -6.58 15.64
C GLU A 93 9.65 -5.98 17.07
N PHE A 94 10.80 -5.78 17.73
CA PHE A 94 10.84 -5.45 19.17
C PHE A 94 12.08 -4.69 19.71
N VAL A 95 12.64 -3.68 19.04
CA VAL A 95 13.71 -2.84 19.66
C VAL A 95 13.26 -1.39 19.81
N VAL A 96 13.06 -0.96 21.06
CA VAL A 96 12.42 0.32 21.43
C VAL A 96 13.39 1.51 21.42
N GLU A 97 14.60 1.33 20.89
CA GLU A 97 15.71 2.27 21.06
C GLU A 97 16.24 2.77 19.71
N SER A 98 15.51 3.74 19.12
CA SER A 98 15.82 4.50 17.89
C SER A 98 15.69 3.78 16.54
N ASP A 99 14.44 3.59 16.06
CA ASP A 99 14.14 3.08 14.72
C ASP A 99 14.07 4.22 13.68
N CYS A 100 15.22 4.81 13.36
CA CYS A 100 15.36 5.54 12.11
C CYS A 100 15.20 4.54 10.96
N ILE A 101 14.05 4.58 10.28
CA ILE A 101 13.79 3.70 9.14
C ILE A 101 14.29 4.38 7.88
N ARG A 102 15.02 3.64 7.06
CA ARG A 102 15.43 4.10 5.75
C ARG A 102 14.41 3.75 4.68
N CYS A 103 13.97 4.75 3.92
CA CYS A 103 13.12 4.53 2.75
C CYS A 103 13.87 3.71 1.69
N THR A 104 13.25 2.64 1.18
CA THR A 104 13.82 1.79 0.12
C THR A 104 13.87 2.47 -1.24
N GLN A 105 13.14 3.59 -1.41
CA GLN A 105 13.03 4.31 -2.68
C GLN A 105 13.94 5.53 -2.75
N CYS A 106 13.84 6.47 -1.80
CA CYS A 106 14.66 7.70 -1.80
C CYS A 106 15.87 7.64 -0.85
N GLY A 107 15.96 6.63 0.01
CA GLY A 107 17.05 6.50 0.97
C GLY A 107 16.97 7.44 2.18
N HIS A 108 15.92 8.27 2.30
CA HIS A 108 15.70 9.13 3.46
C HIS A 108 15.47 8.29 4.72
N GLU A 109 16.18 8.63 5.79
CA GLU A 109 16.00 8.09 7.13
C GLU A 109 15.01 8.95 7.91
N PHE A 110 13.92 8.34 8.40
CA PHE A 110 12.88 9.04 9.14
C PHE A 110 12.46 8.27 10.39
N ASP A 111 12.06 9.00 11.43
CA ASP A 111 11.58 8.41 12.66
C ASP A 111 10.16 7.86 12.46
N ALA A 112 10.01 6.57 12.73
CA ALA A 112 8.77 5.86 12.46
C ALA A 112 7.71 5.99 13.57
N ARG A 113 7.95 6.83 14.58
CA ARG A 113 7.01 7.16 15.67
C ARG A 113 6.14 8.37 15.34
N LEU A 114 6.43 9.08 14.24
CA LEU A 114 5.67 10.25 13.79
C LEU A 114 4.34 9.85 13.12
N GLU A 115 3.42 9.26 13.90
CA GLU A 115 1.98 9.25 13.60
C GLU A 115 1.16 9.97 14.70
N MET A 116 1.76 10.92 15.42
CA MET A 116 1.03 11.72 16.41
C MET A 116 1.38 13.21 16.31
N MET A 117 0.81 13.91 15.33
CA MET A 117 0.36 15.29 15.55
C MET A 117 -0.98 15.46 14.85
N GLU A 118 -2.02 15.43 15.65
CA GLU A 118 -3.38 15.86 15.32
C GLU A 118 -3.33 17.29 14.78
N THR A 119 -4.09 17.58 13.72
CA THR A 119 -4.51 18.94 13.36
C THR A 119 -6.01 18.96 13.19
#